data_AF-A0A9D9K4H2-F1
#
_entry.id   AF-A0A9D9K4H2-F1
#
_cell.length_a   1.000
_cell.length_b   1.000
_cell.length_c   1.000
_cell.angle_alpha   90.00
_cell.angle_beta   90.00
_cell.angle_gamma   90.00
#
_symmetry.space_group_name_H-M   'P 1'
#
loop_
_entity.id
_entity.type
_entity.pdbx_description
1 polymer ?
#
loop_
_entity_poly.entity_id
_entity_poly.type
_entity_poly.pdbx_seq_one_letter_code
_entity_poly.pdbx_strand_id
1 'polypeptide(L)'
;MRVFMFILMTVLSVMLVLFGVQNPQPVEVRFLTFTSGPISLSLVMILAVIAGAMLVGLFTGYSGIRHSLRERRLSKLQADLERRIAQLEKENEQLRAQVSPRKEAVEEKRNYG
;
A
#
# COMPACT_ATOMS: atom_id res chain seq x y z
N MET A 1 15.53 -1.84 -10.86
CA MET A 1 14.43 -0.88 -11.11
C MET A 1 14.63 0.47 -10.41
N ARG A 2 14.82 0.55 -9.08
CA ARG A 2 15.01 1.84 -8.37
C ARG A 2 16.15 2.69 -8.93
N VAL A 3 17.36 2.13 -9.06
CA VAL A 3 18.54 2.86 -9.56
C VAL A 3 18.33 3.38 -10.98
N PHE A 4 17.76 2.56 -11.87
CA PHE A 4 17.40 2.99 -13.23
C PHE A 4 16.41 4.17 -13.23
N MET A 5 15.41 4.14 -12.33
CA MET A 5 14.46 5.25 -12.20
C MET A 5 15.13 6.53 -11.69
N PHE A 6 16.07 6.42 -10.75
CA PHE A 6 16.85 7.57 -10.29
C PHE A 6 17.68 8.18 -11.41
N ILE A 7 18.39 7.36 -12.18
CA ILE A 7 19.18 7.82 -13.33
C ILE A 7 18.26 8.56 -14.32
N LEU A 8 17.10 7.97 -14.65
CA LEU A 8 16.14 8.58 -15.56
C LEU A 8 15.61 9.93 -15.05
N MET A 9 15.25 10.01 -13.77
CA MET A 9 14.80 11.26 -13.12
C MET A 9 15.88 12.33 -13.14
N THR A 10 17.14 11.97 -12.90
CA THR A 10 18.27 12.91 -12.96
C THR A 10 18.46 13.43 -14.38
N VAL A 11 18.48 12.57 -15.39
CA VAL A 11 18.60 12.98 -16.80
C VAL A 11 17.46 13.90 -17.20
N LEU A 12 16.22 13.55 -16.84
CA LEU A 12 15.04 14.38 -17.11
C LEU A 12 15.15 15.75 -16.43
N SER A 13 15.57 15.78 -15.16
CA SER A 13 15.73 17.02 -14.40
C SER A 13 16.79 17.94 -15.03
N VAL A 14 17.93 17.39 -15.42
CA VAL A 14 18.98 18.15 -16.12
C VAL A 14 18.46 18.69 -17.45
N MET A 15 17.76 17.88 -18.26
CA MET A 15 17.16 18.36 -19.51
C MET A 15 16.17 19.51 -19.27
N LEU A 16 15.33 19.40 -18.23
CA LEU A 16 14.31 20.41 -17.93
C LEU A 16 14.93 21.74 -17.50
N VAL A 17 16.01 21.70 -16.72
CA VAL A 17 16.79 22.88 -16.34
C VAL A 17 17.47 23.49 -17.56
N LEU A 18 18.16 22.68 -18.38
CA LEU A 18 18.81 23.15 -19.60
C LEU A 18 17.80 23.78 -20.56
N PHE A 19 16.62 23.19 -20.71
CA PHE A 19 15.55 23.72 -21.54
C PHE A 19 15.10 25.11 -21.05
N GLY A 20 14.89 25.28 -19.75
CA GLY A 20 14.51 26.56 -19.17
C GLY A 20 15.58 27.65 -19.31
N VAL A 21 16.86 27.28 -19.15
CA VAL A 21 18.00 28.20 -19.28
C VAL A 21 18.27 28.59 -20.73
N GLN A 22 18.20 27.64 -21.66
CA GLN A 22 18.45 27.89 -23.09
C GLN A 22 17.28 28.60 -23.78
N ASN A 23 16.07 28.49 -23.22
CA ASN A 23 14.88 29.15 -23.73
C ASN A 23 14.35 30.15 -22.69
N PRO A 24 15.07 31.26 -22.42
CA PRO A 24 14.65 32.28 -21.46
C PRO A 24 13.52 33.16 -22.01
N GLN A 25 13.03 32.86 -23.22
CA GLN A 25 11.98 33.62 -23.87
C GLN A 25 10.71 33.65 -23.00
N PRO A 26 10.09 34.83 -22.83
CA PRO A 26 8.83 34.94 -22.11
C PRO A 26 7.73 34.26 -22.92
N VAL A 27 6.86 33.53 -22.23
CA VAL A 27 5.72 32.83 -22.79
C VAL A 27 4.43 33.35 -22.18
N GLU A 28 3.41 33.49 -23.01
CA GLU A 28 2.04 33.76 -22.56
C GLU A 28 1.32 32.42 -22.35
N VAL A 29 0.79 32.21 -21.15
CA VAL A 29 -0.03 31.03 -20.85
C VAL A 29 -1.49 31.43 -20.95
N ARG A 30 -2.21 30.81 -21.89
CA ARG A 30 -3.66 30.95 -22.05
C ARG A 30 -4.34 29.74 -21.45
N PHE A 31 -5.19 29.97 -20.45
CA PHE A 31 -5.94 28.92 -19.76
C PHE A 31 -7.42 29.29 -19.68
N LEU A 32 -8.24 28.62 -20.49
CA LEU A 32 -9.68 28.88 -20.65
C LEU A 32 -9.98 30.35 -20.96
N THR A 33 -10.29 31.15 -19.93
CA THR A 33 -10.57 32.60 -20.03
C THR A 33 -9.46 33.48 -19.44
N PHE A 34 -8.46 32.88 -18.79
CA PHE A 34 -7.32 33.58 -18.21
C PHE A 34 -6.15 33.61 -19.20
N THR A 35 -5.51 34.77 -19.35
CA THR A 35 -4.23 34.90 -20.03
C THR A 35 -3.23 35.47 -19.05
N SER A 36 -2.14 34.77 -18.82
CA SER A 36 -1.03 35.32 -18.04
C SER A 36 -0.34 36.43 -18.83
N GLY A 37 0.27 37.39 -18.13
CA GLY A 37 1.28 38.25 -18.74
C GLY A 37 2.50 37.45 -19.22
N PRO A 38 3.47 38.10 -19.88
CA PRO A 38 4.71 37.46 -20.32
C PRO A 38 5.50 36.99 -19.10
N ILE A 39 5.53 35.67 -18.88
CA ILE A 39 6.25 35.03 -17.78
C ILE A 39 7.34 34.13 -18.34
N SER A 40 8.45 33.97 -17.61
CA SER A 40 9.55 33.11 -18.08
C SER A 40 9.09 31.66 -18.19
N LEU A 41 9.47 30.98 -19.28
CA LEU A 41 9.18 29.56 -19.49
C LEU A 41 9.66 28.68 -18.33
N SER A 42 10.83 28.99 -17.77
CA SER A 42 11.38 28.30 -16.60
C SER A 42 10.42 28.30 -15.40
N LEU A 43 9.79 29.43 -15.11
CA LEU A 43 8.82 29.56 -14.01
C LEU A 43 7.59 28.69 -14.24
N VAL A 44 7.06 28.69 -15.47
CA VAL A 44 5.90 27.86 -15.86
C VAL A 44 6.23 26.38 -15.67
N MET A 45 7.41 25.96 -16.13
CA MET A 45 7.88 24.58 -16.01
C MET A 45 8.03 24.15 -14.54
N ILE A 46 8.63 24.99 -13.68
CA ILE A 46 8.77 24.71 -12.25
C ILE A 46 7.39 24.55 -11.60
N LEU A 47 6.45 25.48 -11.86
CA LEU A 47 5.10 25.41 -11.32
C LEU A 47 4.36 24.14 -11.78
N ALA A 48 4.50 23.76 -13.05
CA ALA A 48 3.90 22.55 -13.60
C ALA A 48 4.46 21.29 -12.94
N VAL A 49 5.78 21.21 -12.73
CA VAL A 49 6.44 20.08 -12.05
C VAL A 49 5.97 19.97 -10.61
N ILE A 50 5.91 21.10 -9.88
CA ILE A 50 5.43 21.13 -8.49
C ILE A 50 3.96 20.69 -8.42
N ALA A 51 3.10 21.21 -9.31
CA ALA A 51 1.69 20.81 -9.38
C ALA A 51 1.53 19.32 -9.68
N GLY A 52 2.30 18.79 -10.63
CA GLY A 52 2.33 17.36 -10.93
C GLY A 52 2.78 16.52 -9.73
N ALA A 53 3.84 16.92 -9.04
CA ALA A 53 4.33 16.24 -7.84
C ALA A 53 3.31 16.26 -6.70
N MET A 54 2.61 17.39 -6.50
CA MET A 54 1.53 17.49 -5.52
C MET A 54 0.37 16.55 -5.85
N LEU A 55 -0.05 16.47 -7.11
CA LEU A 55 -1.10 15.55 -7.55
C LEU A 55 -0.68 14.10 -7.29
N VAL A 56 0.51 13.70 -7.72
CA VAL A 56 1.04 12.34 -7.48
C VAL A 56 1.12 12.03 -5.99
N GLY A 57 1.59 12.99 -5.19
CA GLY A 57 1.63 12.88 -3.73
C GLY A 57 0.24 12.67 -3.12
N LEU A 58 -0.76 13.40 -3.58
CA LEU A 58 -2.14 13.28 -3.11
C LEU A 58 -2.75 11.91 -3.45
N PHE A 59 -2.59 11.44 -4.70
CA PHE A 59 -3.08 10.12 -5.13
C PHE A 59 -2.36 8.98 -4.42
N THR A 60 -1.05 9.07 -4.26
CA THR A 60 -0.24 8.03 -3.59
C THR A 60 -0.52 8.00 -2.09
N GLY A 61 -0.63 9.18 -1.45
CA GLY A 61 -0.97 9.30 -0.03
C GLY A 61 -2.35 8.72 0.28
N TYR A 62 -3.36 8.97 -0.56
CA TYR A 62 -4.69 8.40 -0.41
C TYR A 62 -4.69 6.86 -0.49
N SER A 63 -3.93 6.30 -1.43
CA SER A 63 -3.80 4.84 -1.59
C SER A 63 -3.01 4.21 -0.43
N GLY A 64 -1.96 4.87 0.05
CA GLY A 64 -1.14 4.43 1.17
C GLY A 64 -1.93 4.33 2.49
N ILE A 65 -2.82 5.29 2.76
CA ILE A 65 -3.68 5.27 3.96
C ILE A 65 -4.64 4.09 3.92
N ARG A 66 -5.26 3.81 2.76
CA ARG A 66 -6.14 2.64 2.58
C ARG A 66 -5.39 1.33 2.77
N HIS A 67 -4.16 1.22 2.24
CA HIS A 67 -3.33 0.03 2.40
C HIS A 67 -2.93 -0.20 3.85
N SER A 68 -2.51 0.84 4.57
CA SER A 68 -2.14 0.74 6.00
C SER A 68 -3.31 0.29 6.87
N LEU A 69 -4.52 0.79 6.61
CA LEU A 69 -5.72 0.34 7.31
C LEU A 69 -6.08 -1.12 6.99
N ARG A 70 -5.86 -1.55 5.75
CA ARG A 70 -6.11 -2.92 5.31
C ARG A 70 -5.11 -3.90 5.91
N GLU A 71 -3.83 -3.55 5.99
CA GLU A 71 -2.81 -4.33 6.69
C GLU A 71 -3.16 -4.50 8.16
N ARG A 72 -3.50 -3.41 8.87
CA ARG A 72 -3.91 -3.51 10.28
C ARG A 72 -5.12 -4.41 10.49
N ARG A 73 -6.10 -4.40 9.57
CA ARG A 73 -7.24 -5.33 9.62
C ARG A 73 -6.81 -6.76 9.36
N LEU A 74 -5.97 -7.01 8.36
CA LEU A 74 -5.46 -8.35 8.04
C LEU A 74 -4.64 -8.93 9.20
N SER A 75 -3.77 -8.15 9.83
CA SER A 75 -2.99 -8.60 10.99
C SER A 75 -3.89 -8.94 12.18
N LYS A 76 -4.95 -8.17 12.43
CA LYS A 76 -5.94 -8.49 13.48
C LYS A 76 -6.71 -9.77 13.17
N LEU A 77 -7.11 -9.97 11.90
CA LEU A 77 -7.78 -11.19 11.45
C LEU A 77 -6.88 -12.42 11.61
N GLN A 78 -5.60 -12.33 11.25
CA GLN A 78 -4.63 -13.41 11.46
C GLN A 78 -4.51 -13.77 12.94
N ALA A 79 -4.36 -12.77 13.82
CA ALA A 79 -4.25 -13.03 15.26
C ALA A 79 -5.52 -13.66 15.85
N ASP A 80 -6.71 -13.28 15.37
CA ASP A 80 -7.98 -13.88 15.83
C ASP A 80 -8.14 -15.32 15.32
N LEU A 81 -7.76 -15.58 14.06
CA LEU A 81 -7.75 -16.91 13.47
C LEU A 81 -6.79 -17.84 14.19
N GLU A 82 -5.57 -17.41 14.50
CA GLU A 82 -4.60 -18.18 15.28
C GLU A 82 -5.14 -18.53 16.67
N ARG A 83 -5.81 -17.58 17.35
CA ARG A 83 -6.45 -17.85 18.65
C ARG A 83 -7.57 -18.87 18.55
N ARG A 84 -8.41 -18.79 17.51
CA ARG A 84 -9.49 -19.75 17.27
C ARG A 84 -8.94 -21.14 16.99
N ILE A 85 -7.88 -21.25 16.18
CA ILE A 85 -7.21 -22.53 15.91
C ILE A 85 -6.70 -23.12 17.23
N ALA A 86 -5.98 -22.33 18.04
CA ALA A 86 -5.47 -22.80 19.33
C ALA A 86 -6.58 -23.21 20.32
N GLN A 87 -7.73 -22.54 20.32
CA GLN A 87 -8.89 -22.95 21.12
C GLN A 87 -9.51 -24.24 20.62
N LEU A 88 -9.73 -24.36 19.31
CA LEU A 88 -10.33 -25.55 18.69
C LEU A 88 -9.42 -26.78 18.80
N GLU A 89 -8.10 -26.60 18.79
CA GLU A 89 -7.13 -27.67 19.05
C GLU A 89 -7.23 -28.15 20.50
N LYS A 90 -7.24 -27.24 21.47
CA LYS A 90 -7.43 -27.60 22.89
C LYS A 90 -8.75 -28.31 23.14
N GLU A 91 -9.84 -27.83 22.53
CA GLU A 91 -11.15 -28.45 22.67
C GLU A 91 -11.18 -29.84 22.03
N ASN A 92 -10.55 -30.01 20.85
CA ASN A 92 -10.38 -31.33 20.23
C ASN A 92 -9.56 -32.29 21.10
N GLU A 93 -8.46 -31.82 21.70
CA GLU A 93 -7.64 -32.64 22.61
C GLU A 93 -8.44 -33.06 23.84
N GLN A 94 -9.18 -32.15 24.45
CA GLN A 94 -10.05 -32.45 25.59
C GLN A 94 -11.17 -33.43 25.24
N LEU A 95 -11.79 -33.27 24.07
CA LEU A 95 -12.82 -34.20 23.59
C LEU A 95 -12.22 -35.58 23.28
N ARG A 96 -11.05 -35.65 22.64
CA ARG A 96 -10.33 -36.92 22.39
C ARG A 96 -9.92 -37.62 23.69
N ALA A 97 -9.49 -36.86 24.69
CA ALA A 97 -9.17 -37.36 26.02
C ALA A 97 -10.41 -37.87 26.77
N GLN A 98 -11.61 -37.33 26.50
CA GLN A 98 -12.87 -37.84 27.05
C GLN A 98 -13.41 -39.07 26.31
N VAL A 99 -13.10 -39.20 25.01
CA VAL A 99 -13.56 -40.33 24.18
C VAL A 99 -12.71 -41.59 24.39
N SER A 100 -11.41 -41.46 24.68
CA SER A 100 -10.52 -42.61 24.98
C SER A 100 -10.99 -43.47 26.16
N PRO A 101 -11.26 -42.91 27.37
CA PRO A 101 -11.75 -43.70 28.50
C PRO A 101 -13.17 -44.23 28.29
N ARG A 102 -14.00 -43.56 27.45
CA ARG A 102 -15.35 -44.02 27.14
C ARG A 102 -15.38 -45.17 26.12
N LYS A 103 -14.41 -45.24 25.20
CA LYS A 103 -14.27 -46.40 24.30
C LYS A 103 -13.77 -47.63 25.04
N GLU A 104 -12.78 -47.47 25.92
CA GLU A 104 -12.26 -48.55 26.76
C GLU A 104 -13.35 -49.12 27.69
N ALA A 105 -14.15 -48.27 28.35
CA ALA A 105 -15.25 -48.72 29.21
C ALA A 105 -16.42 -49.39 28.44
N VAL A 106 -16.57 -49.11 27.15
CA VAL A 106 -17.60 -49.73 26.29
C VAL A 106 -17.11 -51.05 25.70
N GLU A 107 -15.82 -51.18 25.40
CA GLU A 107 -15.19 -52.44 24.97
C GLU A 107 -15.07 -53.44 26.12
N GLU A 108 -14.76 -52.99 27.34
CA GLU A 108 -14.71 -53.84 28.53
C GLU A 108 -16.09 -54.43 28.87
N LYS A 109 -17.16 -53.63 28.80
CA LYS A 109 -18.54 -54.12 28.98
C LYS A 109 -19.01 -55.10 27.89
N ARG A 110 -18.43 -55.03 26.69
CA ARG A 110 -18.78 -55.91 25.57
C ARG A 110 -18.06 -57.27 25.64
N ASN A 111 -16.91 -57.33 26.31
CA ASN A 111 -16.12 -58.55 26.45
C ASN A 111 -16.55 -59.42 27.66
N TYR A 112 -17.35 -58.87 28.57
CA TYR A 112 -17.88 -59.53 29.77
C TYR A 112 -19.40 -59.80 29.74
N GLY A 113 -20.07 -59.57 28.61
CA GLY A 113 -21.49 -59.91 28.39
C GLY A 113 -21.64 -60.98 27.32
#